data_AF-A0A430V4U5-F1
#
_entry.id   AF-A0A430V4U5-F1
#
_cell.length_a   1.000
_cell.length_b   1.000
_cell.length_c   1.000
_cell.angle_alpha   90.00
_cell.angle_beta   90.00
_cell.angle_gamma   90.00
#
_symmetry.space_group_name_H-M   'P 1'
#
loop_
_entity.id
_entity.type
_entity.pdbx_description
1 polymer ?
#
loop_
_entity_poly.entity_id
_entity_poly.type
_entity_poly.pdbx_seq_one_letter_code
_entity_poly.pdbx_strand_id
1 'polypeptide(L)'
;MFNRGAHLSTRRCPVDQDTLRILLREAVRETVAEVLQTVLELDRTAFLQVHGGRRNGYYPRKLETTFGQVDLKVPRDRESRYYPAFLKPYARRLVDVGEVAVALYAAGVSQRKAAEILSLLLGHRYSHETLSALTDQVLEAAGAFRTRPLPEEMAFVYLDGLSLKVFREGEGIVRESVYVALGIAPNGERR
;
A
#
# COMPACT_ATOMS: atom_id res chain seq x y z
N MET A 1 29.53 43.85 -53.29
CA MET A 1 28.09 43.71 -52.98
C MET A 1 27.90 42.45 -52.14
N PHE A 2 27.16 42.59 -51.05
CA PHE A 2 26.90 41.59 -50.01
C PHE A 2 26.16 40.35 -50.53
N ASN A 3 26.52 39.14 -50.05
CA ASN A 3 25.61 38.34 -49.24
C ASN A 3 26.31 37.11 -48.63
N ARG A 4 26.47 37.08 -47.29
CA ARG A 4 26.76 35.86 -46.53
C ARG A 4 25.43 35.28 -46.07
N GLY A 5 25.04 34.13 -46.61
CA GLY A 5 23.90 33.36 -46.12
C GLY A 5 24.21 32.76 -44.75
N ALA A 6 23.74 33.39 -43.69
CA ALA A 6 23.72 32.83 -42.34
C ALA A 6 22.55 31.84 -42.24
N HIS A 7 22.82 30.54 -42.40
CA HIS A 7 21.88 29.50 -42.01
C HIS A 7 21.77 29.49 -40.49
N LEU A 8 20.65 30.01 -39.98
CA LEU A 8 20.24 29.90 -38.59
C LEU A 8 20.06 28.42 -38.25
N SER A 9 21.04 27.84 -37.56
CA SER A 9 20.92 26.54 -36.90
C SER A 9 19.86 26.66 -35.80
N THR A 10 18.65 26.17 -36.09
CA THR A 10 17.62 25.96 -35.07
C THR A 10 18.13 24.89 -34.11
N ARG A 11 18.62 25.33 -32.95
CA ARG A 11 18.92 24.45 -31.82
C ARG A 11 17.62 23.82 -31.33
N ARG A 12 17.25 22.66 -31.87
CA ARG A 12 16.28 21.76 -31.24
C ARG A 12 16.96 21.24 -29.97
N CYS A 13 16.49 21.72 -28.81
CA CYS A 13 16.86 21.14 -27.53
C CYS A 13 16.23 19.74 -27.47
N PRO A 14 17.01 18.65 -27.42
CA PRO A 14 16.42 17.33 -27.25
C PRO A 14 16.09 17.21 -25.77
N VAL A 15 14.82 17.39 -25.40
CA VAL A 15 14.38 16.98 -24.06
C VAL A 15 14.42 15.46 -24.07
N ASP A 16 15.49 14.91 -23.49
CA ASP A 16 15.68 13.49 -23.34
C ASP A 16 14.58 12.88 -22.45
N GLN A 17 14.10 11.68 -22.77
CA GLN A 17 13.01 11.04 -22.03
C GLN A 17 13.35 10.86 -20.54
N ASP A 18 14.63 10.65 -20.23
CA ASP A 18 15.08 10.52 -18.85
C ASP A 18 15.09 11.87 -18.11
N THR A 19 15.37 12.97 -18.81
CA THR A 19 15.26 14.32 -18.24
C THR A 19 13.80 14.65 -17.87
N LEU A 20 12.86 14.30 -18.76
CA LEU A 20 11.43 14.50 -18.51
C LEU A 20 10.95 13.69 -17.29
N ARG A 21 11.41 12.44 -17.16
CA ARG A 21 11.07 11.58 -16.03
C ARG A 21 11.60 12.12 -14.70
N ILE A 22 12.81 12.67 -14.69
CA ILE A 22 13.42 13.27 -13.50
C ILE A 22 12.61 14.49 -13.07
N LEU A 23 12.33 15.41 -14.00
CA LEU A 23 11.55 16.62 -13.72
C LEU A 23 10.13 16.29 -13.21
N LEU A 24 9.47 15.30 -13.84
CA LEU A 24 8.13 14.88 -13.45
C LEU A 24 8.12 14.21 -12.08
N ARG A 25 9.13 13.40 -11.75
CA ARG A 25 9.30 12.83 -10.40
C ARG A 25 9.53 13.90 -9.35
N GLU A 26 10.34 14.90 -9.65
CA GLU A 26 10.64 16.01 -8.73
C GLU A 26 9.39 16.85 -8.46
N ALA A 27 8.64 17.21 -9.50
CA ALA A 27 7.38 17.94 -9.38
C ALA A 27 6.32 17.15 -8.58
N VAL A 28 6.20 15.84 -8.83
CA VAL A 28 5.29 14.97 -8.06
C VAL A 28 5.75 14.88 -6.61
N ARG A 29 7.05 14.75 -6.34
CA ARG A 29 7.60 14.69 -4.97
C ARG A 29 7.28 15.96 -4.19
N GLU A 30 7.44 17.13 -4.79
CA GLU A 30 7.10 18.42 -4.16
C GLU A 30 5.61 18.53 -3.87
N THR A 31 4.76 18.18 -4.85
CA THR A 31 3.31 18.19 -4.69
C THR A 31 2.86 17.25 -3.56
N VAL A 32 3.43 16.05 -3.50
CA VAL A 32 3.15 15.08 -2.44
C VAL A 32 3.58 15.62 -1.08
N ALA A 33 4.75 16.25 -0.98
CA ALA A 33 5.21 16.86 0.27
C ALA A 33 4.25 17.95 0.76
N GLU A 34 3.76 18.81 -0.15
CA GLU A 34 2.80 19.88 0.17
C GLU A 34 1.45 19.33 0.64
N VAL A 35 0.91 18.33 -0.06
CA VAL A 35 -0.36 17.68 0.32
C VAL A 35 -0.22 17.00 1.68
N LEU A 36 0.86 16.24 1.91
CA LEU A 36 1.10 15.59 3.20
C LEU A 36 1.24 16.62 4.33
N GLN A 37 1.92 17.74 4.09
CA GLN A 37 2.03 18.82 5.06
C GLN A 37 0.66 19.42 5.39
N THR A 38 -0.20 19.61 4.38
CA THR A 38 -1.56 20.13 4.55
C THR A 38 -2.42 19.17 5.38
N VAL A 39 -2.38 17.87 5.06
CA VAL A 39 -3.12 16.84 5.80
C VAL A 39 -2.69 16.82 7.27
N LEU A 40 -1.40 16.91 7.56
CA LEU A 40 -0.89 16.96 8.93
C LEU A 40 -1.44 18.14 9.74
N GLU A 41 -1.57 19.32 9.12
CA GLU A 41 -2.12 20.52 9.77
C GLU A 41 -3.61 20.39 10.07
N LEU A 42 -4.35 19.85 9.10
CA LEU A 42 -5.79 19.61 9.20
C LEU A 42 -6.08 18.55 10.27
N ASP A 43 -5.33 17.45 10.28
CA ASP A 43 -5.48 16.36 11.23
C ASP A 43 -5.24 16.82 12.69
N ARG A 44 -4.14 17.56 12.95
CA ARG A 44 -3.92 18.17 14.28
C ARG A 44 -5.06 19.11 14.66
N THR A 45 -5.55 19.90 13.71
CA THR A 45 -6.63 20.87 14.00
C THR A 45 -7.93 20.15 14.35
N ALA A 46 -8.29 19.09 13.62
CA ALA A 46 -9.44 18.24 13.92
C ALA A 46 -9.29 17.58 15.30
N PHE A 47 -8.11 17.03 15.62
CA PHE A 47 -7.84 16.43 16.93
C PHE A 47 -8.05 17.42 18.08
N LEU A 48 -7.51 18.64 17.97
CA LEU A 48 -7.63 19.67 18.99
C LEU A 48 -9.08 20.17 19.16
N GLN A 49 -9.89 20.16 18.09
CA GLN A 49 -11.31 20.51 18.18
C GLN A 49 -12.10 19.49 19.02
N VAL A 50 -11.77 18.20 18.90
CA VAL A 50 -12.49 17.13 19.62
C VAL A 50 -11.96 16.94 21.04
N HIS A 51 -10.64 17.04 21.26
CA HIS A 51 -10.01 16.64 22.52
C HIS A 51 -9.50 17.81 23.38
N GLY A 52 -9.66 19.04 22.86
CA GLY A 52 -9.06 20.23 23.44
C GLY A 52 -7.53 20.21 23.43
N GLY A 53 -6.92 21.31 23.84
CA GLY A 53 -5.45 21.45 23.93
C GLY A 53 -4.93 22.59 23.08
N ARG A 54 -3.60 22.71 23.01
CA ARG A 54 -2.93 23.82 22.30
C ARG A 54 -1.84 23.32 21.37
N ARG A 55 -1.60 24.07 20.28
CA ARG A 55 -0.51 23.80 19.34
C ARG A 55 0.84 24.01 20.04
N ASN A 56 1.82 23.17 19.72
CA ASN A 56 3.18 23.24 20.30
C ASN A 56 4.27 23.03 19.25
N GLY A 57 4.18 23.80 18.16
CA GLY A 57 5.17 23.78 17.08
C GLY A 57 5.23 22.45 16.33
N TYR A 58 6.43 22.12 15.86
CA TYR A 58 6.70 21.07 14.88
C TYR A 58 8.00 20.35 15.20
N TYR A 59 8.14 19.12 14.72
CA TYR A 59 9.43 18.45 14.60
C TYR A 59 9.70 18.00 13.16
N PRO A 60 10.94 18.04 12.68
CA PRO A 60 11.28 17.57 11.34
C PRO A 60 11.24 16.05 11.28
N ARG A 61 10.70 15.50 10.19
CA ARG A 61 10.72 14.07 9.89
C ARG A 61 10.96 13.84 8.41
N LYS A 62 11.94 13.00 8.10
CA LYS A 62 12.18 12.51 6.74
C LYS A 62 11.34 11.26 6.49
N LEU A 63 10.65 11.23 5.36
CA LEU A 63 9.75 10.13 4.99
C LEU A 63 10.11 9.62 3.61
N GLU A 64 10.37 8.32 3.49
CA GLU A 64 10.59 7.68 2.21
C GLU A 64 9.23 7.43 1.52
N THR A 65 9.04 8.06 0.37
CA THR A 65 7.90 7.84 -0.54
C THR A 65 8.38 7.16 -1.82
N THR A 66 7.46 6.63 -2.62
CA THR A 66 7.70 6.16 -3.99
C THR A 66 8.46 7.16 -4.85
N PHE A 67 8.21 8.46 -4.66
CA PHE A 67 8.75 9.53 -5.49
C PHE A 67 10.04 10.13 -4.90
N GLY A 68 10.58 9.50 -3.85
CA GLY A 68 11.80 9.92 -3.16
C GLY A 68 11.54 10.31 -1.71
N GLN A 69 12.61 10.74 -1.05
CA GLN A 69 12.53 11.23 0.32
C GLN A 69 11.86 12.60 0.35
N VAL A 70 10.86 12.77 1.23
CA VAL A 70 10.22 14.04 1.52
C VAL A 70 10.53 14.48 2.93
N ASP A 71 10.81 15.77 3.11
CA ASP A 71 11.02 16.39 4.42
C ASP A 71 9.70 17.00 4.91
N LEU A 72 9.20 16.52 6.04
CA LEU A 72 7.94 16.96 6.63
C LEU A 72 8.17 17.68 7.96
N LYS A 73 7.30 18.65 8.27
CA LYS A 73 7.21 19.29 9.58
C LYS A 73 6.00 18.73 10.30
N VAL A 74 6.21 17.74 11.15
CA VAL A 74 5.10 17.05 11.83
C VAL A 74 4.61 17.90 13.01
N PRO A 75 3.32 18.28 13.05
CA PRO A 75 2.75 19.12 14.10
C PRO A 75 2.71 18.40 15.45
N ARG A 76 2.86 19.16 16.53
CA ARG A 76 2.71 18.67 17.91
C ARG A 76 1.64 19.45 18.67
N ASP A 77 1.02 18.78 19.64
CA ASP A 77 0.25 19.43 20.69
C ASP A 77 1.10 19.64 21.96
N ARG A 78 0.65 20.51 22.86
CA ARG A 78 1.39 20.86 24.08
C ARG A 78 1.31 19.75 25.11
N GLU A 79 0.20 19.03 25.10
CA GLU A 79 -0.07 17.90 25.98
C GLU A 79 0.58 16.60 25.48
N SER A 80 1.22 16.60 24.30
CA SER A 80 1.85 15.44 23.65
C SER A 80 0.91 14.23 23.49
N ARG A 81 -0.38 14.49 23.26
CA ARG A 81 -1.43 13.48 23.04
C ARG A 81 -1.70 13.25 21.55
N TYR A 82 -1.33 14.19 20.68
CA TYR A 82 -1.58 14.11 19.26
C TYR A 82 -0.46 13.35 18.53
N TYR A 83 -0.85 12.31 17.79
CA TYR A 83 0.01 11.63 16.83
C TYR A 83 -0.77 11.35 15.53
N PRO A 84 -0.25 11.74 14.36
CA PRO A 84 -0.92 11.48 13.09
C PRO A 84 -0.99 9.98 12.80
N ALA A 85 -2.21 9.44 12.68
CA ALA A 85 -2.45 8.00 12.59
C ALA A 85 -1.78 7.34 11.38
N PHE A 86 -1.66 8.06 10.27
CA PHE A 86 -1.03 7.57 9.04
C PHE A 86 0.51 7.54 9.11
N LEU A 87 1.12 8.15 10.12
CA LEU A 87 2.56 8.08 10.36
C LEU A 87 2.84 7.25 11.61
N LYS A 88 2.88 5.91 11.46
CA LYS A 88 3.28 4.99 12.54
C LYS A 88 4.57 5.54 13.24
N PRO A 89 4.64 5.57 14.58
CA PRO A 89 5.82 6.03 15.30
C PRO A 89 7.08 5.31 14.79
N TYR A 90 8.15 6.07 14.53
CA TYR A 90 9.44 5.55 14.05
C TYR A 90 9.47 4.89 12.65
N ALA A 91 8.33 4.74 11.97
CA ALA A 91 8.29 4.21 10.61
C ALA A 91 8.93 5.19 9.60
N ARG A 92 9.91 4.72 8.82
CA ARG A 92 10.60 5.56 7.82
C ARG A 92 9.94 5.55 6.44
N ARG A 93 8.99 4.63 6.21
CA ARG A 93 8.26 4.41 4.94
C ARG A 93 6.75 4.53 5.17
N LEU A 94 6.05 5.16 4.23
CA LEU A 94 4.59 5.38 4.26
C LEU A 94 3.76 4.14 3.93
N VAL A 95 4.30 3.24 3.12
CA VAL A 95 3.59 2.05 2.67
C VAL A 95 4.26 0.85 3.29
N ASP A 96 3.54 0.17 4.18
CA ASP A 96 3.89 -1.21 4.49
C ASP A 96 3.58 -2.04 3.24
N VAL A 97 4.62 -2.38 2.49
CA VAL A 97 4.52 -3.18 1.26
C VAL A 97 3.78 -4.48 1.55
N GLY A 98 3.87 -5.00 2.79
CA GLY A 98 3.10 -6.15 3.25
C GLY A 98 1.59 -5.90 3.20
N GLU A 99 1.10 -4.81 3.81
CA GLU A 99 -0.35 -4.53 3.86
C GLU A 99 -0.96 -4.38 2.44
N VAL A 100 -0.26 -3.70 1.52
CA VAL A 100 -0.73 -3.55 0.14
C VAL A 100 -0.62 -4.86 -0.64
N ALA A 101 0.44 -5.64 -0.42
CA ALA A 101 0.56 -6.98 -1.01
C ALA A 101 -0.58 -7.90 -0.59
N VAL A 102 -0.95 -7.88 0.70
CA VAL A 102 -2.05 -8.65 1.26
C VAL A 102 -3.40 -8.21 0.69
N ALA A 103 -3.63 -6.90 0.56
CA ALA A 103 -4.85 -6.38 -0.05
C ALA A 103 -4.99 -6.79 -1.54
N LEU A 104 -3.89 -6.75 -2.31
CA LEU A 104 -3.87 -7.20 -3.70
C LEU A 104 -4.14 -8.71 -3.81
N TYR A 105 -3.58 -9.51 -2.90
CA TYR A 105 -3.85 -10.94 -2.84
C TYR A 105 -5.31 -11.24 -2.49
N ALA A 106 -5.87 -10.56 -1.49
CA ALA A 106 -7.28 -10.70 -1.11
C ALA A 106 -8.24 -10.31 -2.24
N ALA A 107 -7.84 -9.36 -3.10
CA ALA A 107 -8.56 -8.98 -4.32
C ALA A 107 -8.41 -9.99 -5.48
N GLY A 108 -7.68 -11.08 -5.30
CA GLY A 108 -7.47 -12.12 -6.32
C GLY A 108 -6.45 -11.76 -7.40
N VAL A 109 -5.61 -10.74 -7.17
CA VAL A 109 -4.54 -10.38 -8.10
C VAL A 109 -3.43 -11.43 -8.00
N SER A 110 -3.01 -11.99 -9.14
CA SER A 110 -1.91 -12.97 -9.14
C SER A 110 -0.63 -12.35 -8.57
N GLN A 111 0.17 -13.14 -7.86
CA GLN A 111 1.41 -12.66 -7.24
C GLN A 111 2.36 -12.01 -8.25
N ARG A 112 2.39 -12.47 -9.51
CA ARG A 112 3.22 -11.86 -10.57
C ARG A 112 2.70 -10.48 -10.93
N LYS A 113 1.37 -10.34 -11.03
CA LYS A 113 0.73 -9.07 -11.36
C LYS A 113 0.80 -8.08 -10.20
N ALA A 114 0.68 -8.56 -8.97
CA ALA A 114 0.90 -7.78 -7.77
C ALA A 114 2.37 -7.29 -7.69
N ALA A 115 3.35 -8.10 -8.10
CA ALA A 115 4.76 -7.72 -8.15
C ALA A 115 4.99 -6.58 -9.13
N GLU A 116 4.40 -6.66 -10.33
CA GLU A 116 4.43 -5.60 -11.32
C GLU A 116 3.77 -4.31 -10.79
N ILE A 117 2.57 -4.41 -10.23
CA ILE A 117 1.82 -3.27 -9.69
C ILE A 117 2.59 -2.60 -8.56
N LEU A 118 3.10 -3.37 -7.59
CA LEU A 118 3.91 -2.84 -6.49
C LEU A 118 5.22 -2.24 -7.00
N SER A 119 5.83 -2.83 -8.03
CA SER A 119 7.05 -2.27 -8.61
C SER A 119 6.82 -0.94 -9.31
N LEU A 120 5.68 -0.80 -10.00
CA LEU A 120 5.25 0.45 -10.63
C LEU A 120 4.88 1.51 -9.58
N LEU A 121 4.17 1.11 -8.52
CA LEU A 121 3.66 1.99 -7.47
C LEU A 121 4.72 2.42 -6.46
N LEU A 122 5.84 1.69 -6.31
CA LEU A 122 6.86 1.94 -5.29
C LEU A 122 8.25 2.22 -5.89
N GLY A 123 8.41 2.12 -7.21
CA GLY A 123 9.66 2.46 -7.90
C GLY A 123 10.82 1.49 -7.67
N HIS A 124 10.59 0.39 -6.96
CA HIS A 124 11.55 -0.68 -6.70
C HIS A 124 11.11 -1.97 -7.38
N ARG A 125 12.03 -2.79 -7.88
CA ARG A 125 11.67 -4.10 -8.43
C ARG A 125 11.36 -5.08 -7.30
N TYR A 126 10.10 -5.45 -7.17
CA TYR A 126 9.65 -6.56 -6.32
C TYR A 126 9.53 -7.81 -7.17
N SER A 127 10.09 -8.92 -6.69
CA SER A 127 9.91 -10.22 -7.33
C SER A 127 8.66 -10.91 -6.80
N HIS A 128 8.14 -11.88 -7.56
CA HIS A 128 7.03 -12.73 -7.11
C HIS A 128 7.38 -13.47 -5.82
N GLU A 129 8.62 -13.94 -5.70
CA GLU A 129 9.13 -14.63 -4.52
C GLU A 129 9.13 -13.73 -3.29
N THR A 130 9.49 -12.45 -3.46
CA THR A 130 9.46 -11.44 -2.39
C THR A 130 8.02 -11.22 -1.90
N LEU A 131 7.04 -11.21 -2.81
CA LEU A 131 5.64 -11.10 -2.44
C LEU A 131 5.11 -12.36 -1.79
N SER A 132 5.50 -13.54 -2.26
CA SER A 132 5.15 -14.79 -1.62
C SER A 132 5.60 -14.78 -0.17
N ALA A 133 6.87 -14.44 0.08
CA ALA A 133 7.44 -14.32 1.43
C ALA A 133 6.70 -13.31 2.33
N LEU A 134 6.27 -12.17 1.78
CA LEU A 134 5.46 -11.19 2.52
C LEU A 134 4.06 -11.73 2.84
N THR A 135 3.45 -12.48 1.93
CA THR A 135 2.13 -13.09 2.13
C THR A 135 2.15 -14.36 2.98
N ASP A 136 3.31 -14.96 3.24
CA ASP A 136 3.43 -16.16 4.06
C ASP A 136 2.91 -15.94 5.50
N GLN A 137 3.04 -14.71 6.04
CA GLN A 137 2.44 -14.36 7.34
C GLN A 137 0.91 -14.48 7.34
N VAL A 138 0.26 -14.21 6.20
CA VAL A 138 -1.19 -14.41 6.03
C VAL A 138 -1.52 -15.89 5.93
N LEU A 139 -0.65 -16.69 5.31
CA LEU A 139 -0.81 -18.15 5.27
C LEU A 139 -0.70 -18.77 6.67
N GLU A 140 0.18 -18.25 7.53
CA GLU A 140 0.23 -18.65 8.94
C GLU A 140 -1.08 -18.33 9.67
N ALA A 141 -1.60 -17.10 9.50
CA ALA A 141 -2.88 -16.71 10.08
C ALA A 141 -4.05 -17.55 9.54
N ALA A 142 -4.06 -17.88 8.24
CA ALA A 142 -5.03 -18.78 7.63
C ALA A 142 -4.90 -20.22 8.17
N GLY A 143 -3.68 -20.68 8.44
CA GLY A 143 -3.41 -21.95 9.10
C GLY A 143 -4.01 -22.00 10.51
N ALA A 144 -3.76 -20.95 11.32
CA ALA A 144 -4.33 -20.81 12.65
C ALA A 144 -5.87 -20.73 12.62
N PHE A 145 -6.44 -20.04 11.63
CA PHE A 145 -7.88 -20.00 11.42
C PHE A 145 -8.44 -21.39 11.10
N ARG A 146 -7.74 -22.20 10.30
CA ARG A 146 -8.17 -23.56 9.92
C ARG A 146 -8.17 -24.52 11.11
N THR A 147 -7.25 -24.35 12.05
CA THR A 147 -7.10 -25.21 13.24
C THR A 147 -7.77 -24.65 14.48
N ARG A 148 -8.44 -23.50 14.39
CA ARG A 148 -9.11 -22.88 15.54
C ARG A 148 -10.19 -23.81 16.11
N PRO A 149 -10.38 -23.83 17.44
CA PRO A 149 -11.50 -24.54 18.03
C PRO A 149 -12.82 -23.93 17.54
N LEU A 150 -13.75 -24.81 17.14
CA LEU A 150 -15.10 -24.40 16.77
C LEU A 150 -15.94 -24.21 18.03
N PRO A 151 -16.91 -23.27 18.03
CA PRO A 151 -17.87 -23.13 19.11
C PRO A 151 -18.67 -24.43 19.33
N GLU A 152 -18.97 -24.75 20.59
CA GLU A 152 -19.74 -25.96 20.96
C GLU A 152 -21.21 -25.91 20.50
N GLU A 153 -21.78 -24.70 20.37
CA GLU A 153 -23.16 -24.50 19.97
C GLU A 153 -23.25 -23.74 18.63
N MET A 154 -23.83 -24.40 17.62
CA MET A 154 -24.24 -23.78 16.36
C MET A 154 -25.72 -24.06 16.13
N ALA A 155 -26.47 -23.04 15.75
CA ALA A 155 -27.89 -23.19 15.38
C ALA A 155 -28.02 -23.87 14.01
N PHE A 156 -27.22 -23.44 13.03
CA PHE A 156 -27.21 -24.00 11.67
C PHE A 156 -25.80 -23.98 11.09
N VAL A 157 -25.52 -24.90 10.17
CA VAL A 157 -24.30 -24.92 9.36
C VAL A 157 -24.70 -25.01 7.90
N TYR A 158 -24.21 -24.07 7.09
CA TYR A 158 -24.30 -24.12 5.64
C TYR A 158 -23.03 -24.72 5.07
N LEU A 159 -23.16 -25.67 4.16
CA LEU A 159 -22.05 -26.25 3.40
C LEU A 159 -22.27 -25.94 1.92
N ASP A 160 -21.27 -25.31 1.31
CA ASP A 160 -21.24 -25.06 -0.13
C ASP A 160 -19.98 -25.68 -0.75
N GLY A 161 -20.07 -26.12 -1.99
CA GLY A 161 -19.01 -26.80 -2.71
C GLY A 161 -18.73 -26.12 -4.04
N LEU A 162 -17.49 -25.67 -4.24
CA LEU A 162 -17.04 -25.06 -5.49
C LEU A 162 -15.96 -25.91 -6.16
N SER A 163 -16.13 -26.23 -7.43
CA SER A 163 -15.11 -26.98 -8.18
C SER A 163 -14.14 -26.05 -8.91
N LEU A 164 -12.86 -26.12 -8.55
CA LEU A 164 -11.76 -25.36 -9.15
C LEU A 164 -10.86 -26.25 -9.99
N LYS A 165 -10.23 -25.66 -11.01
CA LYS A 165 -9.13 -26.31 -11.73
C LYS A 165 -7.83 -26.00 -10.99
N VAL A 166 -7.16 -27.05 -10.51
CA VAL A 166 -5.93 -26.95 -9.71
C VAL A 166 -4.84 -27.73 -10.41
N PHE A 167 -3.62 -27.21 -10.39
CA PHE A 167 -2.45 -27.94 -10.87
C PHE A 167 -1.92 -28.84 -9.76
N ARG A 168 -1.83 -30.15 -10.02
CA ARG A 168 -1.20 -31.14 -9.14
C ARG A 168 0.07 -31.66 -9.79
N GLU A 169 1.14 -31.68 -9.01
CA GLU A 169 2.42 -32.21 -9.45
C GLU A 169 2.27 -33.71 -9.79
N GLY A 170 2.68 -34.12 -10.99
CA GLY A 170 2.52 -35.49 -11.49
C GLY A 170 1.20 -35.79 -12.23
N GLU A 171 0.12 -35.05 -11.96
CA GLU A 171 -1.22 -35.30 -12.54
C GLU A 171 -1.69 -34.19 -13.50
N GLY A 172 -1.03 -33.03 -13.50
CA GLY A 172 -1.39 -31.91 -14.37
C GLY A 172 -2.58 -31.12 -13.82
N ILE A 173 -3.39 -30.53 -14.71
CA ILE A 173 -4.55 -29.73 -14.30
C ILE A 173 -5.74 -30.65 -14.04
N VAL A 174 -6.12 -30.77 -12.77
CA VAL A 174 -7.26 -31.58 -12.30
C VAL A 174 -8.38 -30.69 -11.77
N ARG A 175 -9.62 -31.20 -11.76
CA ARG A 175 -10.78 -30.50 -11.20
C ARG A 175 -11.01 -31.00 -9.77
N GLU A 176 -10.80 -30.14 -8.79
CA GLU A 176 -11.00 -30.44 -7.37
C GLU A 176 -12.14 -29.63 -6.78
N SER A 177 -12.82 -30.19 -5.78
CA SER A 177 -13.90 -29.51 -5.08
C SER A 177 -13.40 -28.96 -3.74
N VAL A 178 -13.62 -27.67 -3.52
CA VAL A 178 -13.37 -26.97 -2.26
C VAL A 178 -14.70 -26.80 -1.55
N TYR A 179 -14.77 -27.24 -0.30
CA TYR A 179 -15.95 -27.10 0.54
C TYR A 179 -15.77 -25.93 1.50
N VAL A 180 -16.81 -25.09 1.61
CA VAL A 180 -16.88 -23.97 2.53
C VAL A 180 -18.01 -24.24 3.52
N ALA A 181 -17.67 -24.25 4.81
CA ALA A 181 -18.64 -24.37 5.90
C ALA A 181 -18.84 -23.00 6.56
N LEU A 182 -20.09 -22.57 6.73
CA LEU A 182 -20.46 -21.34 7.42
C LEU A 182 -21.38 -21.68 8.60
N GLY A 183 -20.95 -21.36 9.83
CA GLY A 183 -21.74 -21.58 11.03
C GLY A 183 -22.59 -20.36 11.37
N ILE A 184 -23.81 -20.58 11.83
CA ILE A 184 -24.67 -19.55 12.44
C ILE A 184 -24.80 -19.87 13.94
N ALA A 185 -24.36 -18.94 14.78
CA ALA A 185 -24.49 -19.06 16.23
C ALA A 185 -25.96 -18.84 16.67
N PRO A 186 -26.35 -19.30 17.88
CA PRO A 186 -27.72 -19.12 18.39
C PRO A 186 -28.19 -17.66 18.47
N ASN A 187 -27.26 -16.72 18.60
CA ASN A 187 -27.53 -15.27 18.59
C ASN A 187 -27.66 -14.68 17.17
N GLY A 188 -27.54 -15.50 16.11
CA GLY A 188 -27.62 -15.08 14.72
C GLY A 188 -26.30 -14.59 14.09
N GLU A 189 -25.18 -14.62 14.83
CA GLU A 189 -23.88 -14.27 14.28
C GLU A 189 -23.35 -15.33 13.30
N ARG A 190 -22.73 -14.87 12.21
CA ARG A 190 -22.06 -15.72 11.22
C ARG A 190 -20.61 -15.96 11.65
N ARG A 191 -20.16 -17.21 11.70
CA ARG A 191 -18.81 -17.60 12.17
C ARG A 191 -18.11 -18.59 11.26
#